data_AF-A0A958N6T0-F1
#
_entry.id   AF-A0A958N6T0-F1
#
_cell.length_a   1.000
_cell.length_b   1.000
_cell.length_c   1.000
_cell.angle_alpha   90.00
_cell.angle_beta   90.00
_cell.angle_gamma   90.00
#
_symmetry.space_group_name_H-M   'P 1'
#
loop_
_entity.id
_entity.type
_entity.pdbx_description
1 polymer ?
#
loop_
_entity_poly.entity_id
_entity_poly.type
_entity_poly.pdbx_seq_one_letter_code
_entity_poly.pdbx_strand_id
1 'polypeptide(L)'
;KIIDAILDGSIDHCEWEKFPMFGFEIPKSLNGVNTEVLNPRNTWENKSEYDQMLSKLAEMFSKNFTKYTDVPAGKRLANAGPKLSTLATEKTQPLEA
;
A
#
# COMPACT_ATOMS: atom_id res chain seq x y z
N LYS A 1 8.82 -10.00 -16.63
CA LYS A 1 8.25 -10.93 -15.61
C LYS A 1 7.02 -10.35 -14.91
N ILE A 2 7.08 -9.21 -14.19
CA ILE A 2 5.85 -8.57 -13.66
C ILE A 2 4.91 -8.16 -14.80
N ILE A 3 5.45 -7.49 -15.84
CA ILE A 3 4.67 -7.12 -17.02
C ILE A 3 4.10 -8.36 -17.72
N ASP A 4 4.91 -9.40 -17.92
CA ASP A 4 4.47 -10.67 -18.50
C ASP A 4 3.27 -11.25 -17.73
N ALA A 5 3.33 -11.26 -16.39
CA ALA A 5 2.24 -11.76 -15.54
C ALA A 5 0.94 -10.95 -15.65
N ILE A 6 1.05 -9.65 -15.96
CA ILE A 6 -0.11 -8.79 -16.23
C ILE A 6 -0.68 -9.10 -17.63
N LEU A 7 0.19 -9.32 -18.62
CA LEU A 7 -0.22 -9.57 -20.00
C LEU A 7 -0.78 -10.97 -20.24
N ASP A 8 -0.29 -11.97 -19.50
CA ASP A 8 -0.75 -13.36 -19.58
C ASP A 8 -1.90 -13.69 -18.60
N GLY A 9 -2.27 -12.75 -17.73
CA GLY A 9 -3.35 -12.88 -16.75
C GLY A 9 -3.00 -13.76 -15.53
N SER A 10 -1.78 -14.28 -15.44
CA SER A 10 -1.37 -15.11 -14.29
C SER A 10 -1.35 -14.34 -12.97
N ILE A 11 -1.26 -13.01 -13.01
CA ILE A 11 -1.37 -12.15 -11.83
C ILE A 11 -2.75 -12.24 -11.15
N ASP A 12 -3.81 -12.53 -11.89
CA ASP A 12 -5.18 -12.61 -11.34
C ASP A 12 -5.40 -13.88 -10.49
N HIS A 13 -4.49 -14.85 -10.60
CA HIS A 13 -4.56 -16.15 -9.90
C HIS A 13 -3.60 -16.27 -8.71
N CYS A 14 -2.91 -15.19 -8.34
CA CYS A 14 -1.99 -15.21 -7.21
C CYS A 14 -2.68 -14.79 -5.89
N GLU A 15 -2.02 -15.07 -4.77
CA GLU A 15 -2.45 -14.51 -3.48
C GLU A 15 -2.06 -13.04 -3.38
N TRP A 16 -2.98 -12.23 -2.87
CA TRP A 16 -2.79 -10.80 -2.67
C TRP A 16 -2.63 -10.47 -1.18
N GLU A 17 -1.85 -9.44 -0.87
CA GLU A 17 -1.78 -8.82 0.44
C GLU A 17 -2.09 -7.33 0.36
N LYS A 18 -2.73 -6.79 1.40
CA LYS A 18 -3.05 -5.36 1.46
C LYS A 18 -1.79 -4.56 1.77
N PHE A 19 -1.52 -3.56 0.93
CA PHE A 19 -0.44 -2.63 1.18
C PHE A 19 -0.88 -1.55 2.18
N PRO A 20 -0.08 -1.28 3.23
CA PRO A 20 -0.43 -0.33 4.26
C PRO A 20 -0.54 1.09 3.70
N MET A 21 -1.39 1.89 4.35
CA MET A 21 -1.65 3.31 4.07
C MET A 21 -2.31 3.60 2.71
N PHE A 22 -1.86 3.03 1.60
CA PHE A 22 -2.30 3.45 0.26
C PHE A 22 -3.50 2.67 -0.30
N GLY A 23 -3.98 1.64 0.41
CA GLY A 23 -5.23 0.97 0.09
C GLY A 23 -5.24 0.15 -1.21
N PHE A 24 -4.07 -0.09 -1.81
CA PHE A 24 -3.90 -1.04 -2.92
C PHE A 24 -3.41 -2.40 -2.39
N GLU A 25 -3.48 -3.42 -3.25
CA GLU A 25 -3.02 -4.77 -2.95
C GLU A 25 -1.75 -5.07 -3.76
N ILE A 26 -0.85 -5.85 -3.17
CA ILE A 26 0.35 -6.34 -3.84
C ILE A 26 0.30 -7.87 -3.88
N PRO A 27 0.80 -8.50 -4.96
CA PRO A 27 0.86 -9.95 -5.04
C PRO A 27 1.91 -10.49 -4.07
N LYS A 28 1.57 -11.51 -3.28
CA LYS A 28 2.52 -12.18 -2.37
C LYS A 28 3.58 -12.96 -3.13
N SER A 29 3.24 -13.46 -4.32
CA SER A 29 4.14 -14.24 -5.15
C SER A 29 3.78 -14.13 -6.63
N LEU A 30 4.81 -14.06 -7.48
CA LEU A 30 4.67 -14.15 -8.92
C LEU A 30 5.72 -15.11 -9.46
N ASN A 31 5.32 -15.96 -10.41
CA ASN A 31 6.24 -16.93 -11.00
C ASN A 31 7.43 -16.22 -11.69
N GLY A 32 8.65 -16.61 -11.33
CA GLY A 32 9.86 -16.01 -11.87
C GLY A 32 10.17 -14.58 -11.39
N VAL A 33 9.55 -14.13 -10.29
CA VAL A 33 9.89 -12.87 -9.60
C VAL A 33 10.25 -13.19 -8.15
N ASN A 34 11.33 -12.59 -7.64
CA ASN A 34 11.69 -12.72 -6.22
C ASN A 34 10.59 -12.05 -5.35
N THR A 35 10.04 -12.79 -4.39
CA THR A 35 8.99 -12.30 -3.49
C THR A 35 9.45 -11.14 -2.61
N GLU A 36 10.74 -11.07 -2.29
CA GLU A 36 11.30 -9.98 -1.50
C GLU A 36 11.21 -8.62 -2.19
N VAL A 37 11.21 -8.59 -3.53
CA VAL A 37 11.12 -7.31 -4.26
C VAL A 37 9.68 -6.87 -4.52
N LEU A 38 8.69 -7.75 -4.30
CA LEU A 38 7.27 -7.43 -4.46
C LEU A 38 6.77 -6.51 -3.35
N ASN A 39 7.22 -6.76 -2.12
CA ASN A 39 6.97 -5.88 -0.99
C ASN A 39 8.23 -5.05 -0.69
N PRO A 40 8.26 -3.75 -1.02
CA PRO A 40 9.45 -2.92 -0.85
C PRO A 40 9.89 -2.79 0.62
N ARG A 41 9.01 -3.07 1.60
CA ARG A 41 9.42 -3.16 3.00
C ARG A 41 10.47 -4.24 3.22
N ASN A 42 10.44 -5.34 2.45
CA ASN A 42 11.34 -6.48 2.61
C ASN A 42 12.78 -6.15 2.18
N THR A 43 12.99 -5.20 1.27
CA THR A 43 14.31 -4.82 0.76
C THR A 43 15.08 -3.84 1.65
N TRP A 44 14.42 -3.24 2.65
CA TRP A 44 15.06 -2.33 3.59
C TRP A 44 15.65 -3.08 4.78
N GLU A 45 16.89 -2.76 5.16
CA GLU A 45 17.52 -3.33 6.37
C GLU A 45 16.74 -2.92 7.63
N ASN A 46 16.45 -1.62 7.76
CA ASN A 46 15.69 -1.08 8.87
C ASN A 46 14.21 -0.87 8.48
N LYS A 47 13.35 -1.74 8.98
CA LYS A 47 11.91 -1.66 8.71
C LYS A 47 11.26 -0.42 9.32
N SER A 48 11.78 0.09 10.43
CA SER A 48 11.28 1.30 11.09
C SER A 48 11.55 2.55 10.24
N GLU A 49 12.72 2.64 9.61
CA GLU A 49 13.03 3.74 8.67
C GLU A 49 12.14 3.69 7.42
N TYR A 50 11.86 2.48 6.92
CA TYR A 50 10.89 2.30 5.84
C TYR A 50 9.50 2.79 6.26
N ASP A 51 9.01 2.38 7.43
CA ASP A 51 7.68 2.76 7.93
C ASP A 51 7.57 4.29 8.13
N GLN A 52 8.65 4.96 8.55
CA GLN A 52 8.74 6.42 8.62
C GLN A 52 8.70 7.09 7.24
N MET A 53 9.47 6.56 6.29
CA MET A 53 9.49 7.07 4.91
C MET A 53 8.14 6.86 4.20
N LEU A 54 7.48 5.73 4.45
CA LEU A 54 6.14 5.44 3.95
C LEU A 54 5.11 6.44 4.49
N SER A 55 5.17 6.73 5.79
CA SER A 55 4.32 7.75 6.43
C SER A 55 4.54 9.14 5.82
N LYS A 56 5.81 9.54 5.63
CA LYS A 56 6.18 10.81 5.00
C LYS A 56 5.67 10.88 3.55
N LEU A 57 5.75 9.78 2.80
CA LEU A 57 5.22 9.72 1.44
C LEU A 57 3.69 9.90 1.44
N ALA A 58 2.97 9.21 2.34
CA ALA A 58 1.53 9.36 2.49
C ALA A 58 1.12 10.82 2.82
N GLU A 59 1.86 11.48 3.70
CA GLU A 59 1.66 12.91 3.99
C GLU A 59 1.90 13.80 2.77
N MET A 60 2.97 13.56 2.01
CA MET A 60 3.26 14.33 0.78
C MET A 60 2.15 14.17 -0.26
N PHE A 61 1.61 12.96 -0.43
CA PHE A 61 0.47 12.69 -1.29
C PHE A 61 -0.78 13.43 -0.82
N SER A 62 -1.13 13.30 0.46
CA SER A 62 -2.29 13.98 1.06
C SER A 62 -2.19 15.49 0.90
N LYS A 63 -1.03 16.07 1.24
CA LYS A 63 -0.76 17.51 1.07
C LYS A 63 -0.88 17.95 -0.38
N ASN A 64 -0.34 17.20 -1.34
CA ASN A 64 -0.48 17.55 -2.75
C ASN A 64 -1.93 17.44 -3.23
N PHE A 65 -2.69 16.45 -2.72
CA PHE A 65 -4.07 16.22 -3.11
C PHE A 65 -5.02 17.33 -2.64
N THR A 66 -4.69 18.07 -1.57
CA THR A 66 -5.47 19.23 -1.11
C THR A 66 -5.75 20.26 -2.20
N LYS A 67 -4.89 20.37 -3.22
CA LYS A 67 -5.06 21.28 -4.36
C LYS A 67 -6.22 20.91 -5.29
N TYR A 68 -6.76 19.71 -5.16
CA TYR A 68 -7.79 19.16 -6.04
C TYR A 68 -9.11 18.90 -5.30
N THR A 69 -9.22 19.23 -4.01
CA THR A 69 -10.43 18.96 -3.21
C THR A 69 -11.58 19.94 -3.46
N ASP A 70 -11.31 21.01 -4.20
CA ASP A 70 -12.27 22.04 -4.60
C ASP A 70 -13.14 21.60 -5.80
N VAL A 71 -12.64 20.70 -6.64
CA VAL A 71 -13.38 20.16 -7.80
C VAL A 71 -14.23 18.93 -7.44
N PRO A 72 -15.43 18.76 -8.04
CA PRO A 72 -16.31 17.61 -7.77
C PRO A 72 -15.65 16.24 -7.98
N ALA A 73 -14.73 16.13 -8.94
CA ALA A 73 -13.98 14.91 -9.19
C ALA A 73 -13.02 14.59 -8.04
N GLY A 74 -12.30 15.58 -7.52
CA GLY A 74 -11.37 15.39 -6.41
C GLY A 74 -12.08 15.11 -5.09
N LYS A 75 -13.28 15.67 -4.86
CA LYS A 75 -14.12 15.29 -3.71
C LYS A 75 -14.48 13.80 -3.71
N ARG A 76 -14.75 13.20 -4.88
CA ARG A 76 -15.01 11.75 -5.00
C ARG A 76 -13.77 10.90 -4.74
N LEU A 77 -12.60 11.41 -5.12
CA LEU A 77 -11.33 10.69 -5.01
C LEU A 77 -10.63 10.87 -3.66
N ALA A 78 -11.08 11.81 -2.82
CA ALA A 78 -10.48 12.10 -1.52
C ALA A 78 -10.40 10.86 -0.60
N ASN A 79 -11.36 9.95 -0.70
CA ASN A 79 -11.40 8.72 0.12
C ASN A 79 -10.52 7.57 -0.41
N ALA A 80 -10.00 7.69 -1.64
CA ALA A 80 -9.13 6.69 -2.27
C ALA A 80 -7.64 6.96 -2.04
N GLY A 81 -7.30 8.10 -1.42
CA GLY A 81 -5.92 8.46 -1.09
C GLY A 81 -5.36 7.69 0.11
N PRO A 82 -4.08 7.90 0.43
CA PRO A 82 -3.45 7.22 1.54
C PRO A 82 -4.06 7.64 2.88
N LYS A 83 -4.33 6.65 3.74
CA LYS A 83 -4.76 6.83 5.12
C LYS A 83 -3.54 6.74 6.03
N LEU A 84 -3.28 7.81 6.77
CA LEU A 84 -2.30 7.82 7.85
C LEU A 84 -2.84 6.94 8.99
N SER A 85 -2.67 5.63 8.85
CA SER A 85 -2.92 4.70 9.94
C SER A 85 -1.67 4.65 10.80
N THR A 86 -1.82 4.93 12.09
CA THR A 86 -0.76 4.76 13.08
C THR A 86 -0.39 3.28 13.11
N LEU A 87 0.79 2.91 12.62
CA LEU A 87 1.33 1.52 12.64
C LEU A 87 1.55 0.96 14.08
N ALA A 88 0.98 1.58 15.10
CA ALA A 88 1.13 1.24 16.52
C ALA A 88 -0.19 0.94 17.25
N THR A 89 -1.27 0.49 16.58
CA THR A 89 -2.54 0.22 17.29
C THR A 89 -3.33 -1.01 16.83
N GLU A 90 -2.67 -2.06 16.35
CA GLU A 90 -3.32 -3.36 16.10
C GLU A 90 -2.62 -4.52 16.84
N LYS A 91 -2.45 -4.38 18.16
CA LYS A 91 -2.16 -5.51 19.07
C LYS A 91 -3.08 -5.60 20.29
N THR A 92 -4.26 -4.99 20.24
CA THR A 92 -5.29 -5.25 21.28
C THR A 92 -6.68 -5.01 20.72
N GLN A 93 -7.22 -6.01 20.02
CA GLN A 93 -8.65 -6.31 20.16
C GLN A 93 -8.79 -7.07 21.48
N PRO A 94 -9.46 -6.53 22.52
CA PRO A 94 -10.08 -7.40 23.49
C PRO A 94 -11.23 -8.14 22.78
N LEU A 95 -11.14 -9.46 22.81
CA LEU A 95 -12.25 -10.37 22.58
C LEU A 95 -13.36 -9.97 23.57
N GLU A 96 -14.38 -9.25 23.10
CA GLU A 96 -15.59 -9.03 23.89
C GLU A 96 -16.32 -10.37 24.01
N ALA A 97 -16.51 -10.79 25.26
CA ALA A 97 -17.37 -11.87 25.73
C ALA A 97 -18.62 -11.26 26.38
#